data_AF-E1QU34-F1
#
_entry.id   AF-E1QU34-F1
#
_cell.length_a   1.000
_cell.length_b   1.000
_cell.length_c   1.000
_cell.angle_alpha   90.00
_cell.angle_beta   90.00
_cell.angle_gamma   90.00
#
_symmetry.space_group_name_H-M   'P 1'
#
loop_
_entity.id
_entity.type
_entity.pdbx_description
1 polymer ?
#
loop_
_entity_poly.entity_id
_entity_poly.type
_entity_poly.pdbx_seq_one_letter_code
_entity_poly.pdbx_strand_id
1 'polypeptide(L)'
;MHRWVYAIDASIKLFIRDINSFRLLIINAAIPITILTTYELLMNILNTYVDSLTTTVAPYSKSIINNAVYFINSITYLVVAALVIIFFVTSAFMVNGIVRNLRDDFRAMISIFRSGVGVIMHIALIMLLISLYSFTLGISISAALVLVLMKILTTLGIIPITNYGVDITGVLPVMLPLACVICVTYIIEGIIWVRRYAYLP
;
A
#
# COMPACT_ATOMS: atom_id res chain seq x y z
N MET A 1 -2.66 20.97 -34.02
CA MET A 1 -3.26 20.55 -32.73
C MET A 1 -3.02 19.08 -32.34
N HIS A 2 -2.27 18.25 -33.10
CA HIS A 2 -2.15 16.81 -32.82
C HIS A 2 -0.90 16.35 -32.03
N ARG A 3 0.17 17.13 -31.94
CA ARG A 3 1.43 16.67 -31.32
C ARG A 3 1.31 16.34 -29.82
N TRP A 4 0.48 17.09 -29.08
CA TRP A 4 0.25 16.85 -27.66
C TRP A 4 -0.54 15.56 -27.41
N VAL A 5 -1.53 15.25 -28.27
CA VAL A 5 -2.31 14.01 -28.18
C VAL A 5 -1.43 12.79 -28.46
N TYR A 6 -0.52 12.86 -29.44
CA TYR A 6 0.45 11.80 -29.70
C TYR A 6 1.49 11.65 -28.57
N ALA A 7 1.93 12.76 -27.95
CA ALA A 7 2.82 12.70 -26.80
C ALA A 7 2.14 12.09 -25.57
N ILE A 8 0.86 12.42 -25.35
CA ILE A 8 0.04 11.85 -24.27
C ILE A 8 -0.17 10.35 -24.51
N ASP A 9 -0.60 9.93 -25.70
CA ASP A 9 -0.82 8.51 -26.02
C ASP A 9 0.48 7.67 -25.93
N ALA A 10 1.61 8.23 -26.37
CA ALA A 10 2.92 7.59 -26.22
C ALA A 10 3.34 7.48 -24.75
N SER A 11 3.13 8.54 -23.95
CA SER A 11 3.43 8.52 -22.51
C SER A 11 2.55 7.54 -21.73
N ILE A 12 1.26 7.40 -22.11
CA ILE A 12 0.34 6.43 -21.52
C ILE A 12 0.77 4.99 -21.89
N LYS A 13 1.13 4.73 -23.15
CA LYS A 13 1.60 3.39 -23.57
C LYS A 13 2.92 3.00 -22.91
N LEU A 14 3.86 3.94 -22.78
CA LEU A 14 5.09 3.74 -22.02
C LEU A 14 4.76 3.48 -20.54
N PHE A 15 3.88 4.27 -19.95
CA PHE A 15 3.43 4.09 -18.57
C PHE A 15 2.77 2.73 -18.31
N ILE A 16 1.90 2.25 -19.20
CA ILE A 16 1.25 0.93 -19.09
C ILE A 16 2.28 -0.20 -19.20
N ARG A 17 3.23 -0.08 -20.14
CA ARG A 17 4.34 -1.02 -20.29
C ARG A 17 5.21 -1.05 -19.03
N ASP A 18 5.47 0.13 -18.46
CA ASP A 18 6.32 0.29 -17.29
C ASP A 18 5.60 -0.23 -16.03
N ILE A 19 4.31 0.06 -15.81
CA ILE A 19 3.51 -0.50 -14.69
C ILE A 19 3.56 -2.02 -14.64
N ASN A 20 3.42 -2.68 -15.79
CA ASN A 20 3.47 -4.15 -15.85
C ASN A 20 4.84 -4.68 -15.39
N SER A 21 5.90 -3.92 -15.63
CA SER A 21 7.26 -4.24 -15.18
C SER A 21 7.44 -4.02 -13.67
N PHE A 22 6.63 -3.13 -13.06
CA PHE A 22 6.62 -2.85 -11.62
C PHE A 22 5.53 -3.60 -10.84
N ARG A 23 4.75 -4.50 -11.48
CA ARG A 23 3.61 -5.20 -10.86
C ARG A 23 3.95 -5.91 -9.54
N LEU A 24 5.14 -6.50 -9.44
CA LEU A 24 5.57 -7.21 -8.24
C LEU A 24 5.89 -6.24 -7.11
N LEU A 25 6.44 -5.07 -7.43
CA LEU A 25 6.68 -3.99 -6.48
C LEU A 25 5.34 -3.52 -5.91
N ILE A 26 4.37 -3.26 -6.80
CA ILE A 26 3.01 -2.84 -6.43
C ILE A 26 2.37 -3.83 -5.45
N ILE A 27 2.41 -5.13 -5.78
CA ILE A 27 1.85 -6.17 -4.93
C ILE A 27 2.57 -6.21 -3.59
N ASN A 28 3.89 -6.11 -3.58
CA ASN A 28 4.69 -6.17 -2.35
C ASN A 28 4.37 -5.02 -1.39
N ALA A 29 4.22 -3.79 -1.89
CA ALA A 29 3.79 -2.65 -1.09
C ALA A 29 2.34 -2.75 -0.62
N ALA A 30 1.46 -3.37 -1.41
CA ALA A 30 0.06 -3.52 -1.05
C ALA A 30 -0.15 -4.46 0.14
N ILE A 31 0.72 -5.46 0.37
CA ILE A 31 0.57 -6.45 1.46
C ILE A 31 0.49 -5.80 2.86
N PRO A 32 1.50 -5.03 3.33
CA PRO A 32 1.42 -4.41 4.66
C PRO A 32 0.23 -3.45 4.78
N ILE A 33 -0.12 -2.75 3.68
CA ILE A 33 -1.30 -1.87 3.62
C ILE A 33 -2.57 -2.69 3.80
N THR A 34 -2.72 -3.82 3.08
CA THR A 34 -3.91 -4.65 3.15
C THR A 34 -4.17 -5.18 4.55
N ILE A 35 -3.11 -5.63 5.23
CA ILE A 35 -3.24 -6.25 6.56
C ILE A 35 -3.62 -5.20 7.59
N LEU A 36 -2.96 -4.04 7.60
CA LEU A 36 -3.29 -2.97 8.53
C LEU A 36 -4.68 -2.37 8.28
N THR A 37 -5.05 -2.11 7.02
CA THR A 37 -6.37 -1.59 6.66
C THR A 37 -7.50 -2.56 7.00
N THR A 38 -7.32 -3.85 6.73
CA THR A 38 -8.30 -4.89 7.08
C THR A 38 -8.52 -4.89 8.59
N TYR A 39 -7.45 -4.80 9.37
CA TYR A 39 -7.51 -4.77 10.82
C TYR A 39 -8.30 -3.57 11.36
N GLU A 40 -7.93 -2.35 10.95
CA GLU A 40 -8.58 -1.12 11.42
C GLU A 40 -10.07 -1.09 11.06
N LEU A 41 -10.40 -1.49 9.83
CA LEU A 41 -11.80 -1.58 9.39
C LEU A 41 -12.59 -2.59 10.22
N LEU A 42 -12.01 -3.75 10.50
CA LEU A 42 -12.67 -4.80 11.28
C LEU A 42 -12.82 -4.40 12.75
N MET A 43 -11.80 -3.77 13.34
CA MET A 43 -11.87 -3.25 14.71
C MET A 43 -12.89 -2.13 14.86
N ASN A 44 -13.00 -1.21 13.90
CA ASN A 44 -14.03 -0.18 13.93
C ASN A 44 -15.45 -0.78 14.01
N ILE A 45 -15.71 -1.82 13.22
CA ILE A 45 -17.04 -2.44 13.23
C ILE A 45 -17.25 -3.27 14.51
N LEU A 46 -16.22 -3.99 14.98
CA LEU A 46 -16.31 -4.76 16.23
C LEU A 46 -16.48 -3.86 17.46
N ASN A 47 -15.79 -2.72 17.54
CA ASN A 47 -15.95 -1.76 18.63
C ASN A 47 -17.38 -1.20 18.66
N THR A 48 -17.93 -0.86 17.49
CA THR A 48 -19.33 -0.43 17.36
C THR A 48 -20.29 -1.51 17.88
N TYR A 49 -20.01 -2.78 17.59
CA TYR A 49 -20.80 -3.91 18.09
C TYR A 49 -20.66 -4.10 19.60
N VAL A 50 -19.44 -4.04 20.14
CA VAL A 50 -19.18 -4.17 21.58
C VAL A 50 -19.84 -3.04 22.37
N ASP A 51 -19.79 -1.81 21.88
CA ASP A 51 -20.48 -0.67 22.51
C ASP A 51 -22.00 -0.88 22.56
N SER A 52 -22.59 -1.49 21.54
CA SER A 52 -24.03 -1.85 21.54
C SER A 52 -24.39 -2.98 22.51
N LEU A 53 -23.45 -3.88 22.81
CA LEU A 53 -23.65 -4.99 23.76
C LEU A 53 -23.37 -4.59 25.22
N THR A 54 -22.43 -3.68 25.45
CA THR A 54 -22.02 -3.27 26.80
C THR A 54 -23.08 -2.43 27.53
N THR A 55 -24.03 -1.82 26.81
CA THR A 55 -25.23 -1.24 27.43
C THR A 55 -26.15 -2.28 28.09
N THR A 56 -25.97 -3.57 27.77
CA THR A 56 -26.80 -4.67 28.30
C THR A 56 -26.10 -5.59 29.31
N VAL A 57 -24.76 -5.55 29.44
CA VAL A 57 -24.02 -6.54 30.26
C VAL A 57 -23.00 -5.85 31.20
N ALA A 58 -22.96 -6.31 32.45
CA ALA A 58 -22.31 -5.74 33.63
C ALA A 58 -20.84 -5.23 33.47
N PRO A 59 -20.45 -4.20 34.25
CA PRO A 59 -19.20 -3.43 34.10
C PRO A 59 -17.87 -4.20 34.26
N TYR A 60 -17.87 -5.38 34.88
CA TYR A 60 -16.65 -6.19 35.07
C TYR A 60 -16.11 -6.80 33.77
N SER A 61 -16.99 -7.09 32.81
CA SER A 61 -16.60 -7.67 31.51
C SER A 61 -15.83 -6.67 30.64
N LYS A 62 -16.05 -5.36 30.82
CA LYS A 62 -15.45 -4.28 30.04
C LYS A 62 -13.92 -4.22 30.16
N SER A 63 -13.39 -4.43 31.37
CA SER A 63 -11.93 -4.42 31.61
C SER A 63 -11.22 -5.55 30.87
N ILE A 64 -11.80 -6.75 30.87
CA ILE A 64 -11.23 -7.94 30.23
C ILE A 64 -11.25 -7.78 28.71
N ILE A 65 -12.36 -7.28 28.16
CA ILE A 65 -12.52 -7.01 26.73
C ILE A 65 -11.50 -5.96 26.27
N ASN A 66 -11.34 -4.87 27.03
CA ASN A 66 -10.35 -3.84 26.70
C ASN A 66 -8.92 -4.39 26.68
N ASN A 67 -8.53 -5.18 27.69
CA ASN A 67 -7.20 -5.79 27.73
C ASN A 67 -6.96 -6.75 26.55
N ALA A 68 -7.97 -7.53 26.16
CA ALA A 68 -7.89 -8.41 24.99
C ALA A 68 -7.74 -7.60 23.69
N VAL A 69 -8.50 -6.51 23.53
CA VAL A 69 -8.38 -5.58 22.38
C VAL A 69 -7.00 -4.95 22.33
N TYR A 70 -6.45 -4.48 23.46
CA TYR A 70 -5.07 -3.96 23.51
C TYR A 70 -4.01 -5.00 23.13
N PHE A 71 -4.17 -6.25 23.56
CA PHE A 71 -3.27 -7.34 23.21
C PHE A 71 -3.31 -7.64 21.71
N ILE A 72 -4.51 -7.74 21.12
CA ILE A 72 -4.70 -7.96 19.68
C ILE A 72 -4.12 -6.80 18.85
N ASN A 73 -4.34 -5.54 19.29
CA ASN A 73 -3.72 -4.36 18.68
C ASN A 73 -2.20 -4.49 18.65
N SER A 74 -1.62 -4.82 19.81
CA SER A 74 -0.16 -4.92 19.96
C SER A 74 0.44 -6.01 19.05
N ILE A 75 -0.20 -7.18 18.96
CA ILE A 75 0.22 -8.25 18.04
C ILE A 75 0.09 -7.79 16.59
N THR A 76 -1.00 -7.13 16.23
CA THR A 76 -1.23 -6.74 14.84
C THR A 76 -0.22 -5.69 14.39
N TYR A 77 0.08 -4.68 15.21
CA TYR A 77 1.15 -3.72 14.90
C TYR A 77 2.52 -4.39 14.82
N LEU A 78 2.81 -5.39 15.66
CA LEU A 78 4.04 -6.18 15.56
C LEU A 78 4.13 -6.96 14.24
N VAL A 79 3.02 -7.59 13.81
CA VAL A 79 2.94 -8.30 12.53
C VAL A 79 3.14 -7.33 11.36
N VAL A 80 2.47 -6.17 11.39
CA VAL A 80 2.64 -5.13 10.36
C VAL A 80 4.07 -4.61 10.35
N ALA A 81 4.70 -4.39 11.49
CA ALA A 81 6.11 -3.98 11.57
C ALA A 81 7.04 -5.05 10.96
N ALA A 82 6.81 -6.34 11.26
CA ALA A 82 7.57 -7.43 10.65
C ALA A 82 7.39 -7.48 9.13
N LEU A 83 6.17 -7.26 8.63
CA LEU A 83 5.87 -7.20 7.20
C LEU A 83 6.51 -6.00 6.52
N VAL A 84 6.60 -4.85 7.21
CA VAL A 84 7.33 -3.68 6.72
C VAL A 84 8.82 -4.00 6.57
N ILE A 85 9.42 -4.74 7.50
CA ILE A 85 10.81 -5.22 7.38
C ILE A 85 10.97 -6.15 6.17
N ILE A 86 10.07 -7.13 6.01
CA ILE A 86 10.06 -8.03 4.85
C ILE A 86 9.90 -7.24 3.56
N PHE A 87 9.02 -6.23 3.55
CA PHE A 87 8.80 -5.32 2.44
C PHE A 87 10.09 -4.59 2.03
N PHE A 88 10.85 -4.04 2.98
CA PHE A 88 12.14 -3.41 2.68
C PHE A 88 13.12 -4.37 2.00
N VAL A 89 13.26 -5.57 2.55
CA VAL A 89 14.19 -6.58 2.03
C VAL A 89 13.80 -7.03 0.62
N THR A 90 12.53 -7.36 0.44
CA THR A 90 11.99 -7.85 -0.85
C THR A 90 11.97 -6.76 -1.91
N SER A 91 11.64 -5.51 -1.56
CA SER A 91 11.70 -4.38 -2.48
C SER A 91 13.11 -4.16 -3.02
N ALA A 92 14.13 -4.22 -2.16
CA ALA A 92 15.52 -4.11 -2.59
C ALA A 92 15.92 -5.21 -3.61
N PHE A 93 15.46 -6.46 -3.42
CA PHE A 93 15.69 -7.53 -4.40
C PHE A 93 14.92 -7.31 -5.71
N MET A 94 13.65 -6.91 -5.62
CA MET A 94 12.81 -6.67 -6.80
C MET A 94 13.30 -5.50 -7.63
N VAL A 95 13.66 -4.37 -6.99
CA VAL A 95 14.28 -3.23 -7.66
C VAL A 95 15.55 -3.67 -8.36
N ASN A 96 16.47 -4.38 -7.70
CA ASN A 96 17.67 -4.89 -8.36
C ASN A 96 17.38 -5.76 -9.60
N GLY A 97 16.34 -6.58 -9.56
CA GLY A 97 15.88 -7.37 -10.72
C GLY A 97 15.37 -6.50 -11.87
N ILE A 98 14.46 -5.58 -11.57
CA ILE A 98 13.88 -4.65 -12.55
C ILE A 98 14.97 -3.79 -13.20
N VAL A 99 15.89 -3.30 -12.38
CA VAL A 99 17.02 -2.46 -12.78
C VAL A 99 17.95 -3.17 -13.77
N ARG A 100 18.18 -4.47 -13.62
CA ARG A 100 18.97 -5.26 -14.59
C ARG A 100 18.26 -5.36 -15.94
N ASN A 101 16.94 -5.48 -15.92
CA ASN A 101 16.13 -5.63 -17.13
C ASN A 101 15.94 -4.31 -17.88
N LEU A 102 15.95 -3.16 -17.18
CA LEU A 102 15.72 -1.83 -17.74
C LEU A 102 17.01 -1.04 -18.02
N ARG A 103 18.18 -1.70 -18.03
CA ARG A 103 19.48 -1.04 -18.23
C ARG A 103 19.56 -0.23 -19.53
N ASP A 104 19.06 -0.78 -20.63
CA ASP A 104 19.15 -0.15 -21.94
C ASP A 104 18.16 1.02 -22.08
N ASP A 105 16.95 0.87 -21.54
CA ASP A 105 15.96 1.95 -21.43
C ASP A 105 16.49 3.12 -20.58
N PHE A 106 17.25 2.82 -19.53
CA PHE A 106 17.87 3.84 -18.68
C PHE A 106 18.98 4.61 -19.40
N ARG A 107 19.81 3.95 -20.22
CA ARG A 107 20.81 4.62 -21.08
C ARG A 107 20.12 5.55 -22.09
N ALA A 108 19.04 5.09 -22.70
CA ALA A 108 18.22 5.92 -23.59
C ALA A 108 17.65 7.14 -22.85
N MET A 109 17.15 6.94 -21.63
CA MET A 109 16.60 8.00 -20.78
C MET A 109 17.63 9.07 -20.41
N ILE A 110 18.85 8.68 -20.02
CA ILE A 110 19.97 9.63 -19.78
C ILE A 110 20.25 10.45 -21.05
N SER A 111 20.25 9.82 -22.23
CA SER A 111 20.49 10.51 -23.50
C SER A 111 19.40 11.55 -23.85
N ILE A 112 18.16 11.28 -23.46
CA ILE A 112 17.00 12.15 -23.72
C ILE A 112 17.01 13.36 -22.77
N PHE A 113 17.17 13.13 -21.46
CA PHE A 113 17.07 14.20 -20.48
C PHE A 113 18.33 15.07 -20.39
N ARG A 114 19.50 14.58 -20.83
CA ARG A 114 20.80 15.29 -20.85
C ARG A 114 21.23 15.90 -19.50
N SER A 115 20.51 15.59 -18.42
CA SER A 115 20.71 16.11 -17.07
C SER A 115 20.31 15.04 -16.06
N GLY A 116 21.20 14.76 -15.10
CA GLY A 116 20.93 13.80 -14.02
C GLY A 116 19.73 14.19 -13.16
N VAL A 117 19.46 15.50 -13.02
CA VAL A 117 18.30 16.00 -12.26
C VAL A 117 16.98 15.61 -12.95
N GLY A 118 16.91 15.71 -14.29
CA GLY A 118 15.72 15.32 -15.05
C GLY A 118 15.42 13.82 -14.93
N VAL A 119 16.47 13.00 -14.92
CA VAL A 119 16.34 11.54 -14.74
C VAL A 119 15.84 11.19 -13.34
N ILE A 120 16.39 11.82 -12.30
CA ILE A 120 15.95 11.63 -10.91
C ILE A 120 14.50 12.04 -10.74
N MET A 121 14.09 13.19 -11.29
CA MET A 121 12.73 13.70 -11.17
C MET A 121 11.71 12.75 -11.82
N HIS A 122 12.02 12.21 -12.99
CA HIS A 122 11.14 11.26 -13.68
C HIS A 122 11.01 9.93 -12.91
N ILE A 123 12.10 9.42 -12.34
CA ILE A 123 12.07 8.18 -11.54
C ILE A 123 11.35 8.38 -10.23
N ALA A 124 11.58 9.50 -9.54
CA ALA A 124 10.84 9.84 -8.33
C ALA A 124 9.33 9.91 -8.62
N LEU A 125 8.94 10.45 -9.77
CA LEU A 125 7.55 10.51 -10.21
C LEU A 125 6.96 9.12 -10.48
N ILE A 126 7.69 8.22 -11.16
CA ILE A 126 7.28 6.83 -11.35
C ILE A 126 7.10 6.11 -10.00
N MET A 127 8.08 6.25 -9.10
CA MET A 127 8.04 5.60 -7.78
C MET A 127 6.90 6.12 -6.90
N LEU A 128 6.60 7.41 -6.99
CA LEU A 128 5.45 8.02 -6.33
C LEU A 128 4.12 7.49 -6.88
N LEU A 129 4.00 7.37 -8.21
CA LEU A 129 2.82 6.77 -8.84
C LEU A 129 2.63 5.30 -8.43
N ILE A 130 3.71 4.53 -8.38
CA ILE A 130 3.69 3.13 -7.91
C ILE A 130 3.20 3.07 -6.46
N SER A 131 3.69 3.95 -5.59
CA SER A 131 3.25 4.02 -4.20
C SER A 131 1.74 4.33 -4.08
N LEU A 132 1.25 5.31 -4.82
CA LEU A 132 -0.18 5.65 -4.87
C LEU A 132 -1.04 4.49 -5.39
N TYR A 133 -0.57 3.78 -6.41
CA TYR A 133 -1.27 2.62 -6.96
C TYR A 133 -1.30 1.45 -5.96
N SER A 134 -0.19 1.21 -5.26
CA SER A 134 -0.11 0.18 -4.20
C SER A 134 -1.06 0.49 -3.05
N PHE A 135 -1.17 1.76 -2.67
CA PHE A 135 -2.07 2.23 -1.63
C PHE A 135 -3.54 2.03 -1.99
N THR A 136 -3.94 2.48 -3.18
CA THR A 136 -5.31 2.33 -3.67
C THR A 136 -5.70 0.85 -3.83
N LEU A 137 -4.80 0.03 -4.36
CA LEU A 137 -4.99 -1.42 -4.49
C LEU A 137 -5.12 -2.08 -3.12
N GLY A 138 -4.26 -1.72 -2.16
CA GLY A 138 -4.29 -2.27 -0.81
C GLY A 138 -5.61 -1.95 -0.08
N ILE A 139 -6.06 -0.69 -0.10
CA ILE A 139 -7.34 -0.31 0.51
C ILE A 139 -8.51 -1.04 -0.16
N SER A 140 -8.50 -1.14 -1.50
CA SER A 140 -9.60 -1.75 -2.25
C SER A 140 -9.75 -3.23 -1.92
N ILE A 141 -8.63 -3.97 -1.87
CA ILE A 141 -8.64 -5.39 -1.50
C ILE A 141 -9.13 -5.58 -0.06
N SER A 142 -8.68 -4.74 0.87
CA SER A 142 -9.12 -4.82 2.26
C SER A 142 -10.59 -4.53 2.44
N ALA A 143 -11.12 -3.50 1.79
CA ALA A 143 -12.54 -3.19 1.84
C ALA A 143 -13.38 -4.37 1.33
N ALA A 144 -12.99 -4.96 0.20
CA ALA A 144 -13.64 -6.15 -0.33
C ALA A 144 -13.56 -7.34 0.64
N LEU A 145 -12.38 -7.59 1.23
CA LEU A 145 -12.15 -8.71 2.15
C LEU A 145 -12.95 -8.54 3.45
N VAL A 146 -13.03 -7.32 4.00
CA VAL A 146 -13.86 -7.00 5.17
C VAL A 146 -15.33 -7.21 4.86
N LEU A 147 -15.82 -6.75 3.70
CA LEU A 147 -17.22 -6.99 3.29
C LEU A 147 -17.55 -8.48 3.20
N VAL A 148 -16.64 -9.28 2.62
CA VAL A 148 -16.78 -10.75 2.55
C VAL A 148 -16.81 -11.37 3.94
N LEU A 149 -15.88 -10.99 4.82
CA LEU A 149 -15.84 -11.46 6.21
C LEU A 149 -17.12 -11.12 6.96
N MET A 150 -17.61 -9.88 6.85
CA MET A 150 -18.85 -9.46 7.51
C MET A 150 -20.07 -10.20 6.97
N LYS A 151 -20.09 -10.49 5.66
CA LYS A 151 -21.14 -11.32 5.09
C LYS A 151 -21.12 -12.73 5.68
N ILE A 152 -19.94 -13.33 5.85
CA ILE A 152 -19.80 -14.66 6.46
C ILE A 152 -20.25 -14.63 7.93
N LEU A 153 -19.76 -13.67 8.72
CA LEU A 153 -20.08 -13.54 10.15
C LEU A 153 -21.58 -13.31 10.39
N THR A 154 -22.23 -12.55 9.52
CA THR A 154 -23.69 -12.34 9.57
C THR A 154 -24.47 -13.59 9.18
N THR A 155 -24.05 -14.31 8.14
CA THR A 155 -24.68 -15.60 7.76
C THR A 155 -24.54 -16.68 8.82
N LEU A 156 -23.44 -16.68 9.58
CA LEU A 156 -23.21 -17.58 10.71
C LEU A 156 -23.96 -17.16 11.98
N GLY A 157 -24.64 -16.01 11.98
CA GLY A 157 -25.37 -15.49 13.14
C GLY A 157 -24.49 -14.97 14.28
N ILE A 158 -23.20 -14.76 14.03
CA ILE A 158 -22.23 -14.31 15.04
C ILE A 158 -22.39 -12.80 15.31
N ILE A 159 -22.66 -12.02 14.26
CA ILE A 159 -22.86 -10.57 14.34
C ILE A 159 -24.18 -10.22 13.62
N PRO A 160 -25.19 -9.66 14.31
CA PRO A 160 -26.50 -9.33 13.73
C PRO A 160 -26.52 -7.96 13.03
N ILE A 161 -25.40 -7.50 12.47
CA ILE A 161 -25.33 -6.19 11.77
C ILE A 161 -25.69 -6.40 10.31
N THR A 162 -26.87 -5.92 9.91
CA THR A 162 -27.38 -6.05 8.54
C THR A 162 -26.89 -4.95 7.59
N ASN A 163 -26.35 -3.85 8.15
CA ASN A 163 -25.88 -2.69 7.38
C ASN A 163 -24.46 -2.30 7.81
N TYR A 164 -23.46 -2.96 7.25
CA TYR A 164 -22.04 -2.69 7.49
C TYR A 164 -21.50 -1.73 6.42
N GLY A 165 -21.70 -0.43 6.68
CA GLY A 165 -20.98 0.62 5.95
C GLY A 165 -19.49 0.59 6.31
N VAL A 166 -18.62 0.52 5.31
CA VAL A 166 -17.17 0.57 5.52
C VAL A 166 -16.76 2.04 5.50
N ASP A 167 -16.43 2.61 6.66
CA ASP A 167 -15.87 3.95 6.72
C ASP A 167 -14.37 3.93 6.41
N ILE A 168 -14.06 4.10 5.12
CA ILE A 168 -12.67 4.21 4.62
C ILE A 168 -12.04 5.54 5.07
N THR A 169 -12.84 6.58 5.28
CA THR A 169 -12.33 7.92 5.64
C THR A 169 -11.80 7.95 7.08
N GLY A 170 -12.42 7.20 7.99
CA GLY A 170 -11.93 7.04 9.36
C GLY A 170 -10.59 6.31 9.48
N VAL A 171 -10.23 5.46 8.51
CA VAL A 171 -8.98 4.67 8.53
C VAL A 171 -7.82 5.37 7.81
N LEU A 172 -8.12 6.33 6.93
CA LEU A 172 -7.13 7.08 6.14
C LEU A 172 -5.99 7.69 6.97
N PRO A 173 -6.25 8.36 8.11
CA PRO A 173 -5.21 9.00 8.92
C PRO A 173 -4.16 8.00 9.45
N VAL A 174 -4.58 6.78 9.77
CA VAL A 174 -3.71 5.71 10.30
C VAL A 174 -2.85 5.11 9.18
N MET A 175 -3.34 5.13 7.93
CA MET A 175 -2.63 4.58 6.78
C MET A 175 -1.63 5.53 6.14
N LEU A 176 -1.82 6.85 6.30
CA LEU A 176 -0.95 7.87 5.72
C LEU A 176 0.54 7.71 6.12
N PRO A 177 0.89 7.45 7.40
CA PRO A 177 2.27 7.19 7.78
C PRO A 177 2.88 6.00 7.03
N LEU A 178 2.14 4.89 6.92
CA LEU A 178 2.60 3.68 6.22
C LEU A 178 2.80 3.95 4.72
N ALA A 179 1.87 4.66 4.09
CA ALA A 179 2.00 5.08 2.69
C ALA A 179 3.22 5.99 2.47
N CYS A 180 3.50 6.89 3.42
CA CYS A 180 4.67 7.75 3.39
C CYS A 180 5.96 6.93 3.49
N VAL A 181 6.04 5.96 4.40
CA VAL A 181 7.20 5.06 4.53
C VAL A 181 7.46 4.33 3.23
N ILE A 182 6.43 3.73 2.62
CA ILE A 182 6.54 3.03 1.33
C ILE A 182 7.01 3.99 0.22
N CYS A 183 6.42 5.19 0.15
CA CYS A 183 6.80 6.21 -0.82
C CYS A 183 8.27 6.61 -0.71
N VAL A 184 8.73 6.93 0.51
CA VAL A 184 10.12 7.30 0.79
C VAL A 184 11.07 6.17 0.43
N THR A 185 10.71 4.92 0.76
CA THR A 185 11.49 3.73 0.42
C THR A 185 11.73 3.64 -1.08
N TYR A 186 10.65 3.72 -1.88
CA TYR A 186 10.75 3.63 -3.33
C TYR A 186 11.49 4.80 -3.95
N ILE A 187 11.34 6.01 -3.42
CA ILE A 187 12.13 7.17 -3.87
C ILE A 187 13.62 6.93 -3.61
N ILE A 188 14.00 6.47 -2.41
CA ILE A 188 15.40 6.17 -2.07
C ILE A 188 15.94 5.06 -2.97
N GLU A 189 15.21 3.96 -3.14
CA GLU A 189 15.59 2.85 -4.03
C GLU A 189 15.75 3.33 -5.49
N GLY A 190 14.83 4.16 -5.97
CA GLY A 190 14.90 4.78 -7.28
C GLY A 190 16.12 5.69 -7.45
N ILE A 191 16.45 6.52 -6.47
CA ILE A 191 17.65 7.39 -6.52
C ILE A 191 18.93 6.55 -6.50
N ILE A 192 18.99 5.51 -5.66
CA ILE A 192 20.14 4.58 -5.60
C ILE A 192 20.33 3.90 -6.96
N TRP A 193 19.24 3.49 -7.60
CA TRP A 193 19.27 2.97 -8.96
C TRP A 193 19.89 3.96 -9.95
N VAL A 194 19.42 5.22 -9.98
CA VAL A 194 19.98 6.25 -10.87
C VAL A 194 21.48 6.41 -10.67
N ARG A 195 21.91 6.55 -9.42
CA ARG A 195 23.33 6.75 -9.09
C ARG A 195 24.17 5.58 -9.58
N ARG A 196 23.73 4.33 -9.36
CA ARG A 196 24.52 3.14 -9.75
C ARG A 196 24.78 3.07 -11.26
N TYR A 197 23.87 3.55 -12.09
CA TYR A 197 23.99 3.48 -13.55
C TYR A 197 24.52 4.75 -14.20
N ALA A 198 24.37 5.91 -13.57
CA ALA A 198 25.00 7.15 -14.04
C ALA A 198 26.55 7.10 -13.99
N TYR A 199 27.12 6.25 -13.13
CA TYR A 199 28.58 6.07 -12.98
C TYR A 199 29.14 4.81 -13.63
N LEU A 200 28.33 4.03 -14.36
CA LEU A 200 28.81 2.88 -15.13
C LEU A 200 29.15 3.33 -16.57
N PRO A 201 30.37 3.07 -17.07
CA PRO A 201 30.76 3.39 -18.45
C PRO A 201 29.89 2.68 -19.51
#